data_AF-A0A3N5WET1-F1
#
_entry.id   AF-A0A3N5WET1-F1
#
_cell.length_a   1.000
_cell.length_b   1.000
_cell.length_c   1.000
_cell.angle_alpha   90.00
_cell.angle_beta   90.00
_cell.angle_gamma   90.00
#
_symmetry.space_group_name_H-M   'P 1'
#
loop_
_entity.id
_entity.type
_entity.pdbx_description
1 polymer ?
#
loop_
_entity_poly.entity_id
_entity_poly.type
_entity_poly.pdbx_seq_one_letter_code
_entity_poly.pdbx_strand_id
1 'polypeptide(L)'
;MADARVKDRAKQLARGQGDETEVTLSTGVRVRLHSVSGSLVEDVKDAIPFPKVPVVFIKEKEREEENPSDQGYLAAYEEVRNKRGNAVLDALLLFGLELLDGVPEGDWLKKLKFLERKGLLDLSGFDLEDDFDREYLYKRHVAVAGADLQTISPLQSLRPEEVARARRSFLGDAPRGADRGLRAEALDPDGDRDEPAAG
;
A
#
# COMPACT_ATOMS: atom_id res chain seq x y z
N MET A 1 18.46 -17.82 6.84
CA MET A 1 17.14 -18.48 6.85
C MET A 1 16.29 -17.77 7.89
N ALA A 2 15.31 -16.97 7.46
CA ALA A 2 14.38 -16.32 8.38
C ALA A 2 13.53 -17.39 9.08
N ASP A 3 13.47 -17.33 10.41
CA ASP A 3 12.77 -18.30 11.27
C ASP A 3 11.28 -18.36 10.87
N ALA A 4 10.75 -19.56 10.58
CA ALA A 4 9.37 -19.76 10.14
C ALA A 4 8.35 -19.10 11.09
N ARG A 5 8.73 -18.94 12.37
CA ARG A 5 7.96 -18.24 13.41
C ARG A 5 7.79 -16.74 13.15
N VAL A 6 8.76 -16.10 12.51
CA VAL A 6 8.69 -14.69 12.11
C VAL A 6 7.68 -14.52 10.97
N LYS A 7 7.67 -15.45 10.01
CA LYS A 7 6.68 -15.48 8.91
C LYS A 7 5.26 -15.66 9.46
N ASP A 8 5.04 -16.59 10.39
CA ASP A 8 3.72 -16.83 10.99
C ASP A 8 3.24 -15.67 11.88
N ARG A 9 4.14 -15.05 12.64
CA ARG A 9 3.78 -13.89 13.48
C ARG A 9 3.46 -12.65 12.63
N ALA A 10 4.15 -12.46 11.51
CA ALA A 10 3.81 -11.42 10.54
C ALA A 10 2.42 -11.68 9.91
N LYS A 11 2.10 -12.93 9.56
CA LYS A 11 0.76 -13.32 9.09
C LYS A 11 -0.34 -13.05 10.12
N GLN A 12 -0.08 -13.31 11.41
CA GLN A 12 -1.05 -13.04 12.47
C GLN A 12 -1.29 -11.55 12.74
N LEU A 13 -0.24 -10.72 12.71
CA LEU A 13 -0.36 -9.28 12.92
C LEU A 13 -1.05 -8.56 11.76
N ALA A 14 -0.98 -9.11 10.54
CA ALA A 14 -1.62 -8.55 9.35
C ALA A 14 -3.13 -8.83 9.27
N ARG A 15 -3.64 -9.85 9.96
CA ARG A 15 -5.09 -10.17 9.99
C ARG A 15 -5.84 -9.20 10.91
N GLY A 16 -6.10 -7.99 10.42
CA GLY A 16 -6.97 -7.01 11.10
C GLY A 16 -8.42 -7.52 11.23
N GLN A 17 -9.15 -7.04 12.24
CA GLN A 17 -10.58 -7.35 12.48
C GLN A 17 -11.54 -6.66 11.48
N GLY A 18 -11.15 -6.57 10.21
CA GLY A 18 -12.01 -6.01 9.15
C GLY A 18 -12.95 -7.07 8.58
N ASP A 19 -14.14 -6.66 8.12
CA ASP A 19 -15.04 -7.56 7.39
C ASP A 19 -14.32 -8.16 6.18
N GLU A 20 -14.13 -9.48 6.21
CA GLU A 20 -13.50 -10.25 5.14
C GLU A 20 -14.34 -10.12 3.87
N THR A 21 -13.75 -9.58 2.81
CA THR A 21 -14.45 -9.42 1.53
C THR A 21 -13.94 -10.48 0.55
N GLU A 22 -14.81 -11.40 0.16
CA GLU A 22 -14.51 -12.38 -0.89
C GLU A 22 -14.82 -11.80 -2.27
N VAL A 23 -13.87 -11.88 -3.18
CA VAL A 23 -13.98 -11.33 -4.55
C VAL A 23 -13.44 -12.34 -5.55
N THR A 24 -14.08 -12.43 -6.72
CA THR A 24 -13.55 -13.15 -7.87
C THR A 24 -12.80 -12.15 -8.76
N LEU A 25 -11.51 -12.37 -8.96
CA LEU A 25 -10.67 -11.56 -9.85
C LEU A 25 -11.08 -11.75 -11.31
N SER A 26 -10.65 -10.84 -12.19
CA SER A 26 -10.91 -10.89 -13.63
C SER A 26 -10.40 -12.17 -14.31
N THR A 27 -9.42 -12.84 -13.70
CA THR A 27 -8.86 -14.13 -14.13
C THR A 27 -9.71 -15.34 -13.72
N GLY A 28 -10.78 -15.13 -12.94
CA GLY A 28 -11.64 -16.17 -12.36
C GLY A 28 -11.15 -16.70 -11.01
N VAL A 29 -9.99 -16.26 -10.52
CA VAL A 29 -9.45 -16.69 -9.23
C VAL A 29 -10.24 -16.05 -8.09
N ARG A 30 -10.69 -16.87 -7.14
CA ARG A 30 -11.38 -16.40 -5.94
C ARG A 30 -10.38 -16.08 -4.84
N VAL A 31 -10.50 -14.88 -4.28
CA VAL A 31 -9.63 -14.39 -3.22
C VAL A 31 -10.44 -13.82 -2.08
N ARG A 32 -9.87 -13.90 -0.88
CA ARG A 32 -10.30 -13.11 0.26
C ARG A 32 -9.35 -11.92 0.40
N LEU A 33 -9.94 -10.74 0.52
CA LEU A 33 -9.21 -9.50 0.70
C LEU A 33 -9.06 -9.19 2.19
N HIS A 34 -7.82 -8.90 2.58
CA HIS A 34 -7.42 -8.46 3.91
C HIS A 34 -6.95 -7.01 3.84
N SER A 35 -7.31 -6.21 4.85
CA SER A 35 -6.75 -4.86 4.95
C SER A 35 -5.28 -4.93 5.30
N VAL A 36 -4.46 -4.12 4.63
CA VAL A 36 -3.03 -4.05 4.91
C VAL A 36 -2.76 -2.82 5.77
N SER A 37 -1.97 -2.98 6.83
CA SER A 37 -1.63 -1.86 7.71
C SER A 37 -0.96 -0.74 6.91
N GLY A 38 -1.47 0.49 7.04
CA GLY A 38 -0.84 1.67 6.44
C GLY A 38 0.61 1.86 6.90
N SER A 39 0.95 1.46 8.13
CA SER A 39 2.33 1.54 8.61
C SER A 39 3.27 0.63 7.82
N LEU A 40 2.83 -0.58 7.46
CA LEU A 40 3.62 -1.50 6.64
C LEU A 40 3.83 -0.93 5.24
N VAL A 41 2.79 -0.30 4.68
CA VAL A 41 2.89 0.37 3.37
C VAL A 41 3.92 1.50 3.42
N GLU A 42 3.93 2.32 4.47
CA GLU A 42 4.93 3.38 4.64
C GLU A 42 6.33 2.81 4.87
N ASP A 43 6.49 1.77 5.71
CA ASP A 43 7.79 1.11 5.94
C ASP A 43 8.39 0.58 4.63
N VAL A 44 7.56 -0.06 3.79
CA VAL A 44 7.99 -0.58 2.49
C VAL A 44 8.37 0.53 1.52
N LYS A 45 7.63 1.65 1.53
CA LYS A 45 7.98 2.84 0.74
C LYS A 45 9.31 3.43 1.22
N ASP A 46 9.52 3.56 2.52
CA ASP A 46 10.69 4.23 3.10
C ASP A 46 11.96 3.40 2.98
N ALA A 47 11.85 2.09 2.81
CA ALA A 47 12.97 1.22 2.46
C ALA A 47 13.63 1.58 1.11
N ILE A 48 12.95 2.33 0.24
CA ILE A 48 13.45 2.75 -1.08
C ILE A 48 13.47 4.28 -1.13
N PRO A 49 14.60 4.93 -0.76
CA PRO A 49 14.69 6.37 -0.70
C PRO A 49 14.69 7.02 -2.09
N PHE A 50 14.08 8.21 -2.21
CA PHE A 50 14.17 9.03 -3.41
C PHE A 50 15.61 9.50 -3.68
N PRO A 51 16.01 9.67 -4.95
CA PRO A 51 17.31 10.25 -5.27
C PRO A 51 17.36 11.68 -4.75
N LYS A 52 18.56 12.14 -4.34
CA LYS A 52 18.77 13.54 -3.94
C LYS A 52 18.70 14.43 -5.18
N VAL A 53 18.09 15.62 -5.04
CA VAL A 53 18.08 16.63 -6.10
C VAL A 53 19.52 17.08 -6.35
N PRO A 54 20.00 17.08 -7.61
CA PRO A 54 21.36 17.51 -7.91
C PRO A 54 21.49 19.01 -7.66
N VAL A 55 22.64 19.40 -7.11
CA VAL A 55 22.99 20.80 -6.89
C VAL A 55 23.88 21.25 -8.04
N VAL A 56 23.53 22.36 -8.68
CA VAL A 56 24.29 22.96 -9.78
C VAL A 56 24.70 24.38 -9.41
N PHE A 57 25.90 24.78 -9.80
CA PHE A 57 26.38 26.15 -9.60
C PHE A 57 25.87 27.05 -10.74
N ILE A 58 25.05 28.05 -10.40
CA ILE A 58 24.54 29.03 -11.37
C ILE A 58 25.49 30.22 -11.41
N LYS A 59 26.32 30.30 -12.47
CA LYS A 59 27.35 31.34 -12.63
C LYS A 59 26.81 32.76 -12.51
N GLU A 60 25.61 33.02 -13.02
CA GLU A 60 24.97 34.34 -12.98
C GLU A 60 24.62 34.82 -11.56
N LYS A 61 24.40 33.87 -10.64
CA LYS A 61 24.01 34.13 -9.26
C LYS A 61 25.13 33.85 -8.26
N GLU A 62 26.27 33.36 -8.74
CA GLU A 62 27.43 32.92 -7.95
C GLU A 62 27.07 32.04 -6.74
N ARG A 63 26.03 31.21 -6.89
CA ARG A 63 25.55 30.32 -5.82
C ARG A 63 25.13 28.96 -6.36
N GLU A 64 25.16 28.00 -5.45
CA GLU A 64 24.62 26.67 -5.65
C GLU A 64 23.10 26.70 -5.51
N GLU A 65 22.40 26.10 -6.47
CA GLU A 65 20.94 25.90 -6.44
C GLU A 65 20.62 24.45 -6.78
N GLU A 66 19.55 23.92 -6.19
CA GLU A 66 18.99 22.63 -6.57
C GLU A 66 18.41 22.69 -7.99
N ASN A 67 18.68 21.68 -8.80
CA ASN A 67 18.14 21.54 -10.14
C ASN A 67 17.16 20.36 -10.23
N PRO A 68 15.88 20.57 -9.88
CA PRO A 68 14.86 19.54 -10.02
C PRO A 68 14.51 19.22 -11.48
N SER A 69 14.97 20.03 -12.44
CA SER A 69 14.75 19.83 -13.88
C SER A 69 15.84 19.01 -14.57
N ASP A 70 16.86 18.57 -13.83
CA ASP A 70 17.92 17.72 -14.35
C ASP A 70 17.34 16.40 -14.90
N GLN A 71 17.70 16.05 -16.14
CA GLN A 71 17.15 14.87 -16.83
C GLN A 71 17.56 13.56 -16.15
N GLY A 72 18.78 13.49 -15.61
CA GLY A 72 19.27 12.33 -14.87
C GLY A 72 18.51 12.13 -13.56
N TYR A 73 18.25 13.23 -12.83
CA TYR A 73 17.41 13.21 -11.64
C TYR A 73 15.99 12.76 -11.94
N LEU A 74 15.34 13.30 -12.97
CA LEU A 74 13.97 12.93 -13.34
C LEU A 74 13.86 11.44 -13.71
N ALA A 75 14.82 10.92 -14.48
CA ALA A 75 14.86 9.50 -14.84
C ALA A 75 15.02 8.62 -13.59
N ALA A 76 15.96 8.95 -12.70
CA ALA A 76 16.17 8.23 -11.45
C ALA A 76 14.95 8.33 -10.50
N TYR A 77 14.29 9.48 -10.48
CA TYR A 77 13.09 9.71 -9.68
C TYR A 77 11.94 8.80 -10.13
N GLU A 78 11.67 8.74 -11.44
CA GLU A 78 10.63 7.87 -12.00
C GLU A 78 10.98 6.38 -11.81
N GLU A 79 12.25 5.99 -11.93
CA GLU A 79 12.69 4.63 -11.62
C GLU A 79 12.41 4.26 -10.14
N VAL A 80 12.79 5.11 -9.21
CA VAL A 80 12.53 4.90 -7.77
C VAL A 80 11.04 4.89 -7.48
N ARG A 81 10.27 5.78 -8.10
CA ARG A 81 8.81 5.81 -7.98
C ARG A 81 8.18 4.48 -8.43
N ASN A 82 8.62 3.93 -9.55
CA ASN A 82 8.16 2.62 -10.04
C ASN A 82 8.56 1.49 -9.07
N LYS A 83 9.79 1.52 -8.54
CA LYS A 83 10.25 0.55 -7.53
C LYS A 83 9.40 0.61 -6.26
N ARG A 84 9.09 1.80 -5.74
CA ARG A 84 8.19 1.99 -4.59
C ARG A 84 6.79 1.47 -4.89
N GLY A 85 6.23 1.78 -6.06
CA GLY A 85 4.92 1.26 -6.48
C GLY A 85 4.87 -0.27 -6.54
N ASN A 86 5.91 -0.89 -7.11
CA ASN A 86 6.04 -2.34 -7.16
C ASN A 86 6.15 -2.97 -5.77
N ALA A 87 6.94 -2.37 -4.87
CA ALA A 87 7.11 -2.87 -3.51
C ALA A 87 5.80 -2.77 -2.69
N VAL A 88 5.04 -1.69 -2.86
CA VAL A 88 3.70 -1.57 -2.25
C VAL A 88 2.76 -2.64 -2.81
N LEU A 89 2.74 -2.86 -4.13
CA LEU A 89 1.95 -3.94 -4.72
C LEU A 89 2.36 -5.30 -4.15
N ASP A 90 3.66 -5.57 -3.97
CA ASP A 90 4.14 -6.79 -3.34
C ASP A 90 3.60 -6.99 -1.92
N ALA A 91 3.61 -5.92 -1.11
CA ALA A 91 3.02 -5.97 0.22
C ALA A 91 1.51 -6.26 0.16
N LEU A 92 0.78 -5.64 -0.78
CA LEU A 92 -0.65 -5.91 -0.96
C LEU A 92 -0.93 -7.35 -1.40
N LEU A 93 -0.13 -7.92 -2.28
CA LEU A 93 -0.28 -9.32 -2.71
C LEU A 93 0.05 -10.32 -1.60
N LEU A 94 1.08 -10.02 -0.79
CA LEU A 94 1.54 -10.89 0.28
C LEU A 94 0.60 -10.89 1.49
N PHE A 95 0.11 -9.71 1.89
CA PHE A 95 -0.64 -9.53 3.13
C PHE A 95 -2.13 -9.27 2.90
N GLY A 96 -2.50 -8.72 1.75
CA GLY A 96 -3.86 -8.30 1.44
C GLY A 96 -4.68 -9.32 0.64
N LEU A 97 -4.05 -10.33 0.04
CA LEU A 97 -4.76 -11.34 -0.76
C LEU A 97 -4.52 -12.74 -0.20
N GLU A 98 -5.62 -13.48 0.03
CA GLU A 98 -5.60 -14.90 0.38
C GLU A 98 -6.34 -15.69 -0.71
N LEU A 99 -5.69 -16.72 -1.28
CA LEU A 99 -6.32 -17.57 -2.29
C LEU A 99 -7.28 -18.56 -1.62
N LEU A 100 -8.56 -18.51 -1.96
CA LEU A 100 -9.57 -19.39 -1.34
C LEU A 100 -9.47 -20.84 -1.84
N ASP A 101 -9.06 -21.02 -3.09
CA ASP A 101 -8.91 -22.32 -3.76
C ASP A 101 -7.46 -22.85 -3.72
N GLY A 102 -6.56 -22.13 -3.04
CA GLY A 102 -5.13 -22.39 -3.06
C GLY A 102 -4.46 -22.10 -4.41
N VAL A 103 -3.21 -22.52 -4.55
CA VAL A 103 -2.46 -22.40 -5.81
C VAL A 103 -2.80 -23.59 -6.70
N PRO A 104 -3.30 -23.39 -7.93
CA PRO A 104 -3.63 -24.51 -8.80
C PRO A 104 -2.37 -25.24 -9.24
N GLU A 105 -2.49 -26.57 -9.34
CA GLU A 105 -1.54 -27.38 -10.08
C GLU A 105 -1.64 -27.04 -11.57
N GLY A 106 -0.51 -26.86 -12.26
CA GLY A 106 -0.57 -26.50 -13.68
C GLY A 106 0.75 -26.14 -14.35
N ASP A 107 0.63 -25.69 -15.60
CA ASP A 107 1.75 -25.32 -16.45
C ASP A 107 2.27 -23.89 -16.23
N TRP A 108 1.62 -23.11 -15.37
CA TRP A 108 1.94 -21.70 -15.13
C TRP A 108 3.40 -21.52 -14.69
N LEU A 109 3.91 -22.40 -13.82
CA LEU A 109 5.30 -22.35 -13.36
C LEU A 109 6.28 -22.64 -14.50
N LYS A 110 5.93 -23.53 -15.43
CA LYS A 110 6.73 -23.81 -16.64
C LYS A 110 6.78 -22.58 -17.55
N LYS A 111 5.69 -21.81 -17.64
CA LYS A 111 5.63 -20.55 -18.39
C LYS A 111 6.52 -19.48 -17.76
N LEU A 112 6.52 -19.34 -16.43
CA LEU A 112 7.42 -18.41 -15.74
C LEU A 112 8.89 -18.78 -15.94
N LYS A 113 9.25 -20.06 -15.76
CA LYS A 113 10.61 -20.57 -16.07
C LYS A 113 11.01 -20.35 -17.54
N PHE A 114 10.06 -20.35 -18.46
CA PHE A 114 10.33 -20.02 -19.86
C PHE A 114 10.65 -18.53 -20.04
N LEU A 115 9.90 -17.62 -19.40
CA LEU A 115 10.18 -16.18 -19.42
C LEU A 115 11.54 -15.85 -18.79
N GLU A 116 11.89 -16.53 -17.70
CA GLU A 116 13.21 -16.42 -17.06
C GLU A 116 14.35 -16.81 -18.01
N ARG A 117 14.24 -17.97 -18.69
CA ARG A 117 15.23 -18.37 -19.72
C ARG A 117 15.35 -17.40 -20.89
N LYS A 118 14.33 -16.55 -21.10
CA LYS A 118 14.36 -15.48 -22.11
C LYS A 118 14.90 -14.15 -21.58
N GLY A 119 15.23 -14.05 -20.29
CA GLY A 119 15.69 -12.83 -19.65
C GLY A 119 14.59 -11.77 -19.50
N LEU A 120 13.31 -12.17 -19.57
CA LEU A 120 12.16 -11.27 -19.43
C LEU A 120 11.63 -11.21 -17.99
N LEU A 121 12.08 -12.14 -17.15
CA LEU A 121 11.70 -12.25 -15.75
C LEU A 121 12.92 -12.74 -14.96
N ASP A 122 13.09 -12.27 -13.73
CA ASP A 122 14.11 -12.78 -12.82
C ASP A 122 13.42 -13.55 -11.69
N LEU A 123 13.69 -14.86 -11.60
CA LEU A 123 13.17 -15.73 -10.55
C LEU A 123 14.27 -16.18 -9.58
N SER A 124 15.50 -15.67 -9.72
CA SER A 124 16.66 -16.15 -8.96
C SER A 124 16.55 -15.94 -7.44
N GLY A 125 15.67 -15.04 -7.01
CA GLY A 125 15.40 -14.75 -5.60
C GLY A 125 14.36 -15.63 -4.92
N PHE A 126 13.73 -16.58 -5.64
CA PHE A 126 12.60 -17.38 -5.13
C PHE A 126 12.93 -18.87 -5.04
N ASP A 127 12.49 -19.51 -3.97
CA ASP A 127 12.50 -20.96 -3.82
C ASP A 127 11.22 -21.56 -4.42
N LEU A 128 11.34 -22.16 -5.60
CA LEU A 128 10.18 -22.69 -6.34
C LEU A 128 9.59 -23.96 -5.74
N GLU A 129 10.21 -24.54 -4.70
CA GLU A 129 9.67 -25.65 -3.92
C GLU A 129 8.98 -25.16 -2.63
N ASP A 130 9.18 -23.90 -2.24
CA ASP A 130 8.50 -23.29 -1.09
C ASP A 130 7.09 -22.82 -1.51
N ASP A 131 6.07 -23.30 -0.79
CA ASP A 131 4.67 -23.00 -1.12
C ASP A 131 4.35 -21.51 -1.03
N PHE A 132 5.02 -20.77 -0.14
CA PHE A 132 4.80 -19.34 0.01
C PHE A 132 5.35 -18.56 -1.19
N ASP A 133 6.56 -18.87 -1.65
CA ASP A 133 7.15 -18.26 -2.85
C ASP A 133 6.34 -18.62 -4.11
N ARG A 134 5.88 -19.88 -4.23
CA ARG A 134 4.99 -20.30 -5.31
C ARG A 134 3.67 -19.54 -5.31
N GLU A 135 3.04 -19.37 -4.15
CA GLU A 135 1.79 -18.64 -4.01
C GLU A 135 1.97 -17.16 -4.39
N TYR A 136 3.04 -16.52 -3.91
CA TYR A 136 3.35 -15.15 -4.27
C TYR A 136 3.56 -14.97 -5.79
N LEU A 137 4.36 -15.84 -6.41
CA LEU A 137 4.60 -15.78 -7.86
C LEU A 137 3.31 -16.01 -8.65
N TYR A 138 2.46 -16.94 -8.21
CA TYR A 138 1.16 -17.15 -8.82
C TYR A 138 0.27 -15.90 -8.70
N LYS A 139 0.19 -15.28 -7.52
CA LYS A 139 -0.57 -14.04 -7.33
C LYS A 139 -0.08 -12.93 -8.26
N ARG A 140 1.24 -12.70 -8.29
CA ARG A 140 1.86 -11.58 -9.01
C ARG A 140 1.81 -11.71 -10.52
N HIS A 141 1.92 -12.92 -11.06
CA HIS A 141 2.07 -13.13 -12.50
C HIS A 141 0.88 -13.80 -13.17
N VAL A 142 -0.05 -14.38 -12.41
CA VAL A 142 -1.16 -15.17 -12.97
C VAL A 142 -2.51 -14.72 -12.42
N ALA A 143 -2.66 -14.64 -11.10
CA ALA A 143 -3.97 -14.39 -10.50
C ALA A 143 -4.45 -12.95 -10.68
N VAL A 144 -3.56 -11.98 -10.49
CA VAL A 144 -3.90 -10.54 -10.53
C VAL A 144 -3.58 -9.96 -11.91
N ALA A 145 -4.61 -9.53 -12.64
CA ALA A 145 -4.45 -8.79 -13.89
C ALA A 145 -4.46 -7.28 -13.63
N GLY A 146 -4.08 -6.49 -14.64
CA GLY A 146 -4.08 -5.03 -14.54
C GLY A 146 -5.44 -4.41 -14.18
N ALA A 147 -6.55 -5.04 -14.59
CA ALA A 147 -7.90 -4.60 -14.25
C ALA A 147 -8.22 -4.75 -12.75
N ASP A 148 -7.61 -5.73 -12.08
CA ASP A 148 -7.85 -6.04 -10.67
C ASP A 148 -7.13 -5.07 -9.72
N LEU A 149 -6.17 -4.28 -10.22
CA LEU A 149 -5.45 -3.29 -9.41
C LEU A 149 -6.39 -2.25 -8.79
N GLN A 150 -7.49 -1.92 -9.47
CA GLN A 150 -8.51 -1.00 -8.92
C GLN A 150 -9.26 -1.62 -7.74
N THR A 151 -9.45 -2.94 -7.75
CA THR A 151 -10.09 -3.71 -6.66
C THR A 151 -9.17 -3.86 -5.46
N ILE A 152 -7.85 -3.99 -5.71
CA ILE A 152 -6.84 -4.21 -4.66
C ILE A 152 -6.36 -2.88 -4.05
N SER A 153 -6.37 -1.79 -4.82
CA SER A 153 -5.90 -0.47 -4.38
C SER A 153 -6.53 0.03 -3.06
N PRO A 154 -7.83 -0.14 -2.79
CA PRO A 154 -8.44 0.27 -1.53
C PRO A 154 -7.86 -0.43 -0.28
N LEU A 155 -7.20 -1.58 -0.41
CA LEU A 155 -6.64 -2.33 0.72
C LEU A 155 -5.50 -1.59 1.44
N GLN A 156 -4.89 -0.61 0.78
CA GLN A 156 -3.85 0.24 1.37
C GLN A 156 -4.42 1.36 2.28
N SER A 157 -5.74 1.58 2.24
CA SER A 157 -6.39 2.68 2.94
C SER A 157 -7.31 2.14 4.03
N LEU A 158 -7.36 2.85 5.17
CA LEU A 158 -8.44 2.65 6.12
C LEU A 158 -9.75 2.97 5.42
N ARG A 159 -10.73 2.06 5.52
CA ARG A 159 -12.05 2.34 4.98
C ARG A 159 -12.63 3.56 5.73
N PRO A 160 -13.41 4.43 5.06
CA PRO A 160 -14.09 5.54 5.74
C PRO A 160 -14.88 5.08 6.98
N GLU A 161 -15.43 3.87 6.94
CA GLU A 161 -16.14 3.21 8.04
C GLU A 161 -15.23 2.86 9.23
N GLU A 162 -14.00 2.43 8.97
CA GLU A 162 -12.98 2.14 9.99
C GLU A 162 -12.48 3.43 10.63
N VAL A 163 -12.29 4.50 9.84
CA VAL A 163 -12.01 5.84 10.34
C VAL A 163 -13.17 6.34 11.20
N ALA A 164 -14.42 6.15 10.77
CA ALA A 164 -15.61 6.53 11.53
C ALA A 164 -15.75 5.71 12.84
N ARG A 165 -15.45 4.41 12.81
CA ARG A 165 -15.43 3.53 13.99
C ARG A 165 -14.34 3.98 14.98
N ALA A 166 -13.12 4.24 14.50
CA ALA A 166 -12.03 4.75 15.30
C ALA A 166 -12.40 6.11 15.93
N ARG A 167 -12.94 7.05 15.15
CA ARG A 167 -13.45 8.34 15.67
C ARG A 167 -14.48 8.15 16.79
N ARG A 168 -15.45 7.25 16.61
CA ARG A 168 -16.45 6.93 17.65
C ARG A 168 -15.81 6.35 18.93
N SER A 169 -14.75 5.54 18.81
CA SER A 169 -14.04 5.02 19.98
C SER A 169 -13.25 6.07 20.77
N PHE A 170 -12.77 7.14 20.14
CA PHE A 170 -12.09 8.25 20.82
C PHE A 170 -13.07 9.28 21.43
N LEU A 171 -14.26 9.40 20.83
CA LEU A 171 -15.33 10.31 21.26
C LEU A 171 -16.27 9.72 22.31
N GLY A 172 -15.88 8.60 22.95
CA GLY A 172 -16.76 7.75 23.76
C GLY A 172 -17.90 8.48 24.49
N ASP A 173 -19.09 7.91 24.43
CA ASP A 173 -20.34 8.35 25.10
C ASP A 173 -20.25 8.44 26.64
N ALA A 174 -19.07 8.29 27.23
CA ALA A 174 -18.84 8.54 28.64
C ALA A 174 -18.43 10.01 28.82
N PRO A 175 -19.25 10.86 29.47
CA PRO A 175 -18.86 12.23 29.79
C PRO A 175 -17.54 12.16 30.56
N ARG A 176 -16.50 12.83 30.06
CA ARG A 176 -15.23 12.89 30.77
C ARG A 176 -15.54 13.66 32.05
N GLY A 177 -15.02 13.24 33.21
CA GLY A 177 -15.23 13.97 34.48
C GLY A 177 -14.78 15.44 34.48
N ALA A 178 -14.08 15.87 33.41
CA ALA A 178 -13.70 17.26 33.15
C ALA A 178 -14.72 18.05 32.30
N ASP A 179 -15.72 17.40 31.70
CA ASP A 179 -16.82 18.06 31.02
C ASP A 179 -17.71 18.71 32.09
N ARG A 180 -17.45 19.99 32.38
CA ARG A 180 -18.18 20.81 33.36
C ARG A 180 -19.61 21.14 32.90
N GLY A 181 -20.39 20.15 32.50
CA GLY A 181 -21.80 20.30 32.15
C GLY A 181 -22.09 21.14 30.90
N LEU A 182 -21.09 21.46 30.08
CA LEU A 182 -21.30 22.12 28.80
C LEU A 182 -21.69 21.07 27.76
N ARG A 183 -22.97 21.05 27.37
CA ARG A 183 -23.43 20.23 26.25
C ARG A 183 -22.74 20.69 24.97
N ALA A 184 -22.27 19.74 24.16
CA ALA A 184 -21.62 20.00 22.87
C ALA A 184 -22.51 20.81 21.89
N GLU A 185 -23.83 20.82 22.11
CA GLU A 185 -24.80 21.60 21.34
C GLU A 185 -24.71 23.14 21.54
N ALA A 186 -23.82 23.62 22.41
CA ALA A 186 -23.61 25.05 22.66
C ALA A 186 -22.36 25.65 21.96
N LEU A 187 -21.64 24.87 21.15
CA LEU A 187 -20.60 25.39 20.27
C LEU A 187 -21.26 25.73 18.92
N ASP A 188 -21.61 27.01 18.78
CA ASP A 188 -22.20 27.60 17.58
C ASP A 188 -21.50 27.13 16.30
N PRO A 189 -22.24 26.82 15.21
CA PRO A 189 -21.65 26.79 13.89
C PRO A 189 -21.08 28.19 13.62
N ASP A 190 -19.81 28.25 13.20
CA ASP A 190 -19.16 29.48 12.73
C ASP A 190 -20.14 30.26 11.84
N GLY A 191 -20.77 31.26 12.43
CA GLY A 191 -21.63 32.19 11.73
C GLY A 191 -20.69 33.03 10.90
N ASP A 192 -20.60 32.70 9.61
CA ASP A 192 -20.13 33.60 8.56
C ASP A 192 -20.85 34.94 8.75
N ARG A 193 -20.19 35.86 9.44
CA ARG A 193 -20.59 37.26 9.49
C ARG A 193 -20.17 37.86 8.16
N ASP A 194 -21.09 37.80 7.20
CA ASP A 194 -21.09 38.70 6.07
C ASP A 194 -21.14 40.13 6.60
N GLU A 195 -19.99 40.79 6.71
CA GLU A 195 -19.93 42.24 6.90
C GLU A 195 -20.31 42.90 5.57
N PRO A 196 -21.42 43.68 5.51
CA PRO A 196 -21.75 44.43 4.32
C PRO A 196 -20.70 45.54 4.14
N ALA A 197 -20.02 45.53 3.00
CA ALA A 197 -19.13 46.59 2.57
C ALA A 197 -19.90 47.92 2.53
N ALA A 198 -19.51 48.87 3.39
CA ALA A 198 -19.98 50.24 3.34
C ALA A 198 -19.43 50.92 2.08
N GLY A 199 -20.33 51.48 1.27
CA GLY A 199 -20.02 52.37 0.15
C GLY A 199 -19.76 53.81 0.58
#